data_AF-X1UBT9-F1
#
_entry.id   AF-X1UBT9-F1
#
_cell.length_a   1.000
_cell.length_b   1.000
_cell.length_c   1.000
_cell.angle_alpha   90.00
_cell.angle_beta   90.00
_cell.angle_gamma   90.00
#
_symmetry.space_group_name_H-M   'P 1'
#
loop_
_entity.id
_entity.type
_entity.pdbx_description
1 polymer ?
#
loop_
_entity_poly.entity_id
_entity_poly.type
_entity_poly.pdbx_seq_one_letter_code
_entity_poly.pdbx_strand_id
1 'polypeptide(L)'
;GLNSPFGDSAENMYFDFGELNALLVESIGIRADAAGHLAKTALKIGGDYHPKRLFPTTYADNPLHFGLVYPFIHPGLPEIPFYYAIPKLETRGPDVRGGYLIWNEIGMVVVKDEGVAVAANDLIVALTGIRIQMKG
;
A
#
# COMPACT_ATOMS: atom_id res chain seq x y z
N GLY A 1 -17.24 16.33 -19.69
CA GLY A 1 -15.86 16.82 -19.65
C GLY A 1 -15.60 17.38 -18.27
N LEU A 2 -14.95 16.60 -17.43
CA LEU A 2 -14.42 17.03 -16.14
C LEU A 2 -12.97 16.57 -16.14
N ASN A 3 -12.06 17.53 -16.31
CA ASN A 3 -10.62 17.27 -16.30
C ASN A 3 -10.22 16.94 -14.86
N SER A 4 -9.77 15.71 -14.61
CA SER A 4 -8.98 15.43 -13.42
C SER A 4 -7.72 16.31 -13.47
N PRO A 5 -7.32 16.96 -12.37
CA PRO A 5 -6.08 17.75 -12.31
C PRO A 5 -4.80 16.89 -12.42
N PHE A 6 -4.94 15.59 -12.63
CA PHE A 6 -3.88 14.63 -12.83
C PHE A 6 -4.09 14.02 -14.22
N GLY A 7 -3.12 14.21 -15.12
CA GLY A 7 -3.20 13.74 -16.50
C GLY A 7 -3.31 12.22 -16.60
N ASP A 8 -3.91 11.75 -17.69
CA ASP A 8 -4.26 10.35 -18.05
C ASP A 8 -3.10 9.32 -18.12
N SER A 9 -1.99 9.54 -17.41
CA SER A 9 -0.85 8.60 -17.37
C SER A 9 -0.36 8.27 -15.96
N ALA A 10 -1.01 8.80 -14.91
CA ALA A 10 -0.82 8.29 -13.55
C ALA A 10 -1.79 7.11 -13.35
N GLU A 11 -1.28 5.95 -12.96
CA GLU A 11 -2.08 4.80 -12.54
C GLU A 11 -3.02 5.23 -11.40
N ASN A 12 -4.26 5.57 -11.77
CA ASN A 12 -5.24 6.11 -10.84
C ASN A 12 -5.71 4.99 -9.92
N MET A 13 -5.05 4.85 -8.76
CA MET A 13 -5.60 4.15 -7.59
C MET A 13 -6.69 4.99 -6.91
N TYR A 14 -7.50 5.68 -7.72
CA TYR A 14 -8.66 6.45 -7.29
C TYR A 14 -9.87 5.54 -7.29
N PHE A 15 -10.48 5.38 -6.13
CA PHE A 15 -11.61 4.51 -5.95
C PHE A 15 -12.92 5.31 -5.92
N ASP A 16 -13.52 5.53 -7.10
CA ASP A 16 -14.82 6.21 -7.21
C ASP A 16 -15.98 5.25 -6.90
N PHE A 17 -16.19 4.99 -5.61
CA PHE A 17 -17.34 4.21 -5.16
C PHE A 17 -18.49 5.17 -4.84
N GLY A 18 -19.51 5.23 -5.70
CA GLY A 18 -20.72 6.01 -5.44
C GLY A 18 -21.42 5.63 -4.12
N GLU A 19 -22.40 6.42 -3.68
CA GLU A 19 -22.97 6.46 -2.31
C GLU A 19 -23.31 5.11 -1.64
N LEU A 20 -23.67 4.07 -2.41
CA LEU A 20 -24.05 2.75 -1.90
C LEU A 20 -22.91 1.72 -1.88
N ASN A 21 -21.69 2.12 -2.22
CA ASN A 21 -20.53 1.25 -2.28
C ASN A 21 -19.44 1.77 -1.34
N ALA A 22 -18.81 0.85 -0.63
CA ALA A 22 -17.63 1.13 0.18
C ALA A 22 -16.55 0.08 -0.09
N LEU A 23 -15.29 0.43 0.18
CA LEU A 23 -14.17 -0.49 0.13
C LEU A 23 -13.51 -0.57 1.49
N LEU A 24 -13.43 -1.78 2.04
CA LEU A 24 -12.59 -2.07 3.19
C LEU A 24 -11.21 -2.53 2.68
N VAL A 25 -10.19 -1.70 2.80
CA VAL A 25 -8.81 -2.07 2.44
C VAL A 25 -8.17 -2.82 3.59
N GLU A 26 -7.91 -4.11 3.42
CA GLU A 26 -7.43 -5.00 4.48
C GLU A 26 -5.91 -5.15 4.52
N SER A 27 -5.23 -5.05 3.37
CA SER A 27 -3.81 -5.29 3.27
C SER A 27 -3.20 -4.36 2.23
N ILE A 28 -1.95 -3.96 2.48
CA ILE A 28 -1.11 -3.24 1.53
C ILE A 28 0.25 -3.91 1.51
N GLY A 29 0.75 -4.16 0.30
CA GLY A 29 2.09 -4.63 0.04
C GLY A 29 2.77 -3.70 -0.94
N ILE A 30 4.05 -3.42 -0.72
CA ILE A 30 4.87 -2.72 -1.68
C ILE A 30 6.25 -3.35 -1.77
N ARG A 31 6.70 -3.58 -3.00
CA ARG A 31 8.09 -3.90 -3.27
C ARG A 31 8.82 -2.60 -3.55
N ALA A 32 9.89 -2.36 -2.79
CA ALA A 32 10.83 -1.31 -3.11
C ALA A 32 11.41 -1.55 -4.50
N ASP A 33 11.78 -0.47 -5.16
CA ASP A 33 12.51 -0.52 -6.42
C ASP A 33 13.85 -1.23 -6.23
N ALA A 34 14.37 -1.86 -7.28
CA ALA A 34 15.62 -2.60 -7.19
C ALA A 34 16.80 -1.71 -6.76
N ALA A 35 16.72 -0.41 -7.07
CA ALA A 35 17.71 0.59 -6.68
C ALA A 35 17.52 1.12 -5.25
N GLY A 36 16.37 0.86 -4.62
CA GLY A 36 16.11 1.19 -3.22
C GLY A 36 15.78 2.66 -2.93
N HIS A 37 15.38 3.45 -3.92
CA HIS A 37 15.04 4.86 -3.76
C HIS A 37 13.71 5.12 -3.05
N LEU A 38 12.90 4.09 -2.80
CA LEU A 38 11.65 4.22 -2.05
C LEU A 38 11.92 4.51 -0.57
N ALA A 39 11.41 5.64 -0.04
CA ALA A 39 11.57 5.98 1.37
C ALA A 39 10.36 5.56 2.23
N LYS A 40 9.15 5.91 1.78
CA LYS A 40 7.93 5.76 2.58
C LYS A 40 6.71 5.47 1.74
N THR A 41 5.75 4.76 2.34
CA THR A 41 4.44 4.46 1.74
C THR A 41 3.32 4.76 2.72
N ALA A 42 2.16 5.19 2.22
CA ALA A 42 0.95 5.36 3.03
C ALA A 42 -0.32 5.10 2.23
N LEU A 43 -1.38 4.71 2.95
CA LEU A 43 -2.76 4.75 2.48
C LEU A 43 -3.40 6.05 3.00
N LYS A 44 -3.56 7.04 2.13
CA LYS A 44 -4.23 8.31 2.47
C LYS A 44 -5.72 8.17 2.18
N ILE A 45 -6.54 8.59 3.13
CA ILE A 45 -8.01 8.64 2.98
C ILE A 45 -8.45 10.03 3.42
N GLY A 46 -9.49 10.60 2.81
CA GLY A 46 -9.96 11.96 3.13
C GLY A 46 -10.42 12.16 4.58
N GLY A 47 -10.95 11.13 5.24
CA GLY A 47 -11.47 11.20 6.61
C GLY A 47 -10.40 11.20 7.71
N ASP A 48 -10.79 11.26 8.98
CA ASP A 48 -9.83 11.32 10.11
C ASP A 48 -9.43 9.95 10.71
N TYR A 49 -10.06 8.86 10.27
CA TYR A 49 -9.98 7.52 10.88
C TYR A 49 -8.99 6.56 10.17
N HIS A 50 -8.12 7.08 9.30
CA HIS A 50 -7.14 6.31 8.52
C HIS A 50 -5.73 6.36 9.14
N PRO A 51 -4.76 5.52 8.70
CA PRO A 51 -3.43 5.56 9.27
C PRO A 51 -2.76 6.87 8.86
N LYS A 52 -2.59 7.79 9.82
CA LYS A 52 -1.83 9.04 9.62
C LYS A 52 -0.32 8.79 9.51
N ARG A 53 0.12 7.54 9.62
CA ARG A 53 1.53 7.14 9.63
C ARG A 53 1.99 6.80 8.21
N LEU A 54 3.18 7.31 7.87
CA LEU A 54 3.95 6.85 6.73
C LEU A 54 4.76 5.62 7.17
N PHE A 55 4.56 4.48 6.52
CA PHE A 55 5.37 3.29 6.73
C PHE A 55 6.75 3.49 6.08
N PRO A 56 7.87 3.19 6.77
CA PRO A 56 9.16 3.10 6.10
C PRO A 56 9.08 1.96 5.09
N THR A 57 9.59 2.18 3.89
CA THR A 57 9.55 1.18 2.80
C THR A 57 10.85 1.16 2.02
N THR A 58 11.93 1.49 2.72
CA THR A 58 13.31 1.41 2.23
C THR A 58 13.70 -0.03 1.90
N TYR A 59 14.69 -0.20 1.03
CA TYR A 59 15.16 -1.52 0.61
C TYR A 59 15.46 -2.48 1.77
N ALA A 60 16.10 -1.98 2.84
CA ALA A 60 16.49 -2.80 4.00
C ALA A 60 15.42 -2.88 5.09
N ASP A 61 14.52 -1.91 5.18
CA ASP A 61 13.48 -1.82 6.20
C ASP A 61 12.13 -1.50 5.54
N ASN A 62 11.41 -2.57 5.21
CA ASN A 62 10.11 -2.53 4.56
C ASN A 62 9.13 -3.52 5.22
N PRO A 63 8.42 -3.12 6.30
CA PRO A 63 7.34 -3.89 6.90
C PRO A 63 6.17 -4.21 5.95
N LEU A 64 6.10 -3.55 4.79
CA LEU A 64 5.09 -3.77 3.77
C LEU A 64 5.58 -4.70 2.64
N HIS A 65 6.78 -5.29 2.75
CA HIS A 65 7.29 -6.21 1.74
C HIS A 65 6.40 -7.47 1.64
N PHE A 66 6.22 -7.98 0.42
CA PHE A 66 5.47 -9.21 0.16
C PHE A 66 6.11 -10.01 -0.98
N GLY A 67 5.68 -11.26 -1.14
CA GLY A 67 6.17 -12.17 -2.18
C GLY A 67 7.47 -12.86 -1.78
N LEU A 68 8.25 -13.25 -2.80
CA LEU A 68 9.52 -13.96 -2.64
C LEU A 68 10.60 -13.02 -2.09
N VAL A 69 11.30 -13.45 -1.04
CA VAL A 69 12.36 -12.70 -0.36
C VAL A 69 13.54 -13.59 -0.02
N TYR A 70 14.70 -12.95 0.19
CA TYR A 70 15.95 -13.59 0.57
C TYR A 70 16.56 -12.86 1.79
N PRO A 71 16.04 -13.09 3.00
CA PRO A 71 16.46 -12.34 4.18
C PRO A 71 17.85 -12.79 4.67
N PHE A 72 18.67 -11.83 5.12
CA PHE A 72 19.98 -12.09 5.73
C PHE A 72 19.85 -12.57 7.18
N ILE A 73 19.34 -13.79 7.38
CA ILE A 73 19.12 -14.38 8.72
C ILE A 73 20.20 -15.37 9.15
N HIS A 74 21.02 -15.88 8.22
CA HIS A 74 22.07 -16.85 8.53
C HIS A 74 23.39 -16.48 7.83
N PRO A 75 24.33 -15.81 8.51
CA PRO A 75 25.64 -15.53 7.94
C PRO A 75 26.37 -16.84 7.61
N GLY A 76 26.78 -17.00 6.35
CA GLY A 76 27.56 -18.16 5.88
C GLY A 76 26.74 -19.36 5.38
N LEU A 77 25.40 -19.27 5.35
CA LEU A 77 24.54 -20.25 4.68
C LEU A 77 24.04 -19.72 3.33
N PRO A 78 23.71 -20.59 2.35
CA PRO A 78 23.06 -20.18 1.12
C PRO A 78 21.78 -19.39 1.40
N GLU A 79 21.46 -18.42 0.53
CA GLU A 79 20.23 -17.65 0.64
C GLU A 79 19.01 -18.59 0.60
N ILE A 80 18.21 -18.58 1.66
CA ILE A 80 17.01 -19.40 1.76
C ILE A 80 15.82 -18.54 1.32
N PRO A 81 15.08 -18.94 0.27
CA PRO A 81 13.90 -18.20 -0.16
C PRO A 81 12.77 -18.32 0.86
N PHE A 82 12.20 -17.18 1.26
CA PHE A 82 10.94 -17.13 2.00
C PHE A 82 9.85 -16.50 1.15
N TYR A 83 8.60 -16.83 1.45
CA TYR A 83 7.45 -16.17 0.86
C TYR A 83 6.65 -15.46 1.94
N TYR A 84 6.53 -14.13 1.82
CA TYR A 84 5.68 -13.33 2.71
C TYR A 84 4.33 -13.02 2.05
N ALA A 85 3.25 -13.24 2.79
CA ALA A 85 1.93 -12.78 2.39
C ALA A 85 1.86 -11.25 2.41
N ILE A 86 0.90 -10.66 1.70
CA ILE A 86 0.67 -9.21 1.72
C ILE A 86 0.31 -8.79 3.17
N PRO A 87 1.10 -7.90 3.80
CA PRO A 87 0.88 -7.51 5.18
C PRO A 87 -0.52 -6.94 5.42
N LYS A 88 -1.18 -7.41 6.47
CA LYS A 88 -2.48 -6.89 6.89
C LYS A 88 -2.30 -5.51 7.51
N LEU A 89 -3.22 -4.61 7.19
CA LEU A 89 -3.34 -3.32 7.84
C LEU A 89 -3.98 -3.55 9.21
N GLU A 90 -3.29 -3.10 10.26
CA GLU A 90 -3.82 -3.09 11.62
C GLU A 90 -4.42 -1.71 11.92
N THR A 91 -5.62 -1.69 12.47
CA THR A 91 -6.31 -0.46 12.92
C THR A 91 -6.30 -0.31 14.44
N ARG A 92 -6.05 -1.38 15.21
CA ARG A 92 -6.23 -1.36 16.68
C ARG A 92 -5.33 -2.34 17.47
N GLY A 93 -4.05 -2.40 17.13
CA GLY A 93 -3.06 -3.23 17.83
C GLY A 93 -3.00 -4.68 17.32
N PRO A 94 -2.10 -5.51 17.89
CA PRO A 94 -1.68 -6.78 17.30
C PRO A 94 -2.79 -7.84 17.20
N ASP A 95 -3.88 -7.67 17.97
CA ASP A 95 -5.00 -8.62 18.03
C ASP A 95 -6.25 -8.16 17.25
N VAL A 96 -6.28 -6.92 16.74
CA VAL A 96 -7.43 -6.40 15.98
C VAL A 96 -7.07 -6.32 14.51
N ARG A 97 -7.42 -7.37 13.78
CA ARG A 97 -7.49 -7.33 12.32
C ARG A 97 -8.58 -6.34 11.93
N GLY A 98 -8.19 -5.22 11.35
CA GLY A 98 -9.15 -4.27 10.82
C GLY A 98 -8.52 -3.45 9.72
N GLY A 99 -9.07 -3.59 8.53
CA GLY A 99 -8.74 -2.73 7.40
C GLY A 99 -9.25 -1.30 7.59
N TYR A 100 -8.96 -0.46 6.61
CA TYR A 100 -9.47 0.91 6.57
C TYR A 100 -10.63 1.01 5.59
N LEU A 101 -11.77 1.53 6.07
CA LEU A 101 -12.94 1.76 5.25
C LEU A 101 -12.73 3.01 4.38
N ILE A 102 -13.17 2.95 3.14
CA ILE A 102 -13.29 4.09 2.23
C ILE A 102 -14.76 4.14 1.84
N TRP A 103 -15.47 5.15 2.33
CA TRP A 103 -16.89 5.37 2.02
C TRP A 103 -17.17 6.87 1.94
N ASN A 104 -17.72 7.31 0.80
CA ASN A 104 -17.94 8.73 0.50
C ASN A 104 -16.68 9.61 0.69
N GLU A 105 -15.51 9.02 0.47
CA GLU A 105 -14.19 9.63 0.66
C GLU A 105 -13.24 9.18 -0.45
N ILE A 106 -12.21 9.99 -0.72
CA ILE A 106 -11.15 9.64 -1.65
C ILE A 106 -10.07 8.88 -0.88
N GLY A 107 -9.74 7.67 -1.33
CA GLY A 107 -8.58 6.91 -0.88
C GLY A 107 -7.52 6.81 -1.96
N MET A 108 -6.24 6.91 -1.60
CA MET A 108 -5.10 6.72 -2.49
C MET A 108 -3.92 6.08 -1.76
N VAL A 109 -3.19 5.20 -2.45
CA VAL A 109 -1.85 4.81 -1.99
C VAL A 109 -0.85 5.85 -2.49
N VAL A 110 0.01 6.31 -1.59
CA VAL A 110 1.06 7.28 -1.85
C VAL A 110 2.40 6.66 -1.53
N VAL A 111 3.33 6.83 -2.46
CA VAL A 111 4.75 6.51 -2.29
C VAL A 111 5.54 7.81 -2.24
N LYS A 112 6.62 7.80 -1.47
CA LYS A 112 7.57 8.91 -1.37
C LYS A 112 8.97 8.36 -1.59
N ASP A 113 9.70 8.96 -2.53
CA ASP A 113 11.12 8.69 -2.74
C ASP A 113 12.01 9.33 -1.66
N GLU A 114 13.28 8.93 -1.64
CA GLU A 114 14.31 9.46 -0.73
C GLU A 114 15.01 10.73 -1.23
N GLY A 115 14.54 11.34 -2.32
CA GLY A 115 15.17 12.47 -3.01
C GLY A 115 15.71 12.10 -4.40
N VAL A 116 15.67 10.82 -4.78
CA VAL A 116 15.95 10.32 -6.12
C VAL A 116 14.70 9.67 -6.67
N ALA A 117 14.24 10.10 -7.85
CA ALA A 117 13.00 9.59 -8.42
C ALA A 117 13.07 8.08 -8.63
N VAL A 118 12.03 7.37 -8.19
CA VAL A 118 11.86 5.95 -8.52
C VAL A 118 11.55 5.82 -10.01
N ALA A 119 12.21 4.89 -10.69
CA ALA A 119 12.03 4.68 -12.12
C ALA A 119 10.61 4.19 -12.43
N ALA A 120 10.12 4.53 -13.64
CA ALA A 120 8.84 4.02 -14.11
C ALA A 120 8.86 2.48 -14.18
N ASN A 121 7.76 1.86 -13.75
CA ASN A 121 7.58 0.40 -13.66
C ASN A 121 8.49 -0.32 -12.65
N ASP A 122 9.19 0.41 -11.78
CA ASP A 122 10.09 -0.18 -10.77
C ASP A 122 9.42 -0.37 -9.40
N LEU A 123 8.13 -0.04 -9.30
CA LEU A 123 7.33 -0.24 -8.09
C LEU A 123 6.22 -1.25 -8.35
N ILE A 124 6.06 -2.19 -7.41
CA ILE A 124 4.94 -3.11 -7.41
C ILE A 124 4.14 -2.88 -6.14
N VAL A 125 2.89 -2.45 -6.31
CA VAL A 125 1.91 -2.29 -5.22
C VAL A 125 0.90 -3.42 -5.31
N ALA A 126 0.57 -4.03 -4.17
CA ALA A 126 -0.51 -4.98 -4.05
C ALA A 126 -1.49 -4.53 -2.95
N LEU A 127 -2.78 -4.55 -3.26
CA LEU A 127 -3.85 -4.19 -2.35
C LEU A 127 -4.87 -5.33 -2.29
N THR A 128 -5.34 -5.66 -1.09
CA THR A 128 -6.49 -6.55 -0.92
C THR A 128 -7.57 -5.85 -0.12
N GLY A 129 -8.82 -6.05 -0.50
CA GLY A 129 -9.94 -5.47 0.21
C GLY A 129 -11.27 -6.14 -0.11
N ILE A 130 -12.28 -5.78 0.65
CA ILE A 130 -13.65 -6.24 0.49
C ILE A 130 -14.49 -5.08 -0.03
N ARG A 131 -15.16 -5.29 -1.15
CA ARG A 131 -16.21 -4.38 -1.62
C ARG A 131 -17.48 -4.65 -0.82
N ILE A 132 -18.02 -3.60 -0.22
CA ILE A 132 -19.29 -3.63 0.50
C ILE A 132 -20.32 -2.91 -0.37
N GLN A 133 -21.43 -3.59 -0.66
CA GLN A 133 -22.56 -3.03 -1.37
C GLN A 133 -23.76 -2.96 -0.42
N MET A 134 -24.29 -1.75 -0.20
CA MET A 134 -25.47 -1.53 0.62
C MET A 134 -26.74 -1.64 -0.24
N LYS A 135 -27.79 -2.24 0.30
CA LYS A 135 -29.13 -2.21 -0.29
C LYS A 135 -29.91 -1.05 0.33
N GLY A 136 -30.41 -0.15 -0.50
CA GLY A 136 -31.36 0.89 -0.11
C GLY A 136 -32.79 0.38 -0.04
#